data_AF-A0A7J7QJQ4-F1
#
_entry.id   AF-A0A7J7QJQ4-F1
#
_cell.length_a   1.000
_cell.length_b   1.000
_cell.length_c   1.000
_cell.angle_alpha   90.00
_cell.angle_beta   90.00
_cell.angle_gamma   90.00
#
_symmetry.space_group_name_H-M   'P 1'
#
loop_
_entity.id
_entity.type
_entity.pdbx_description
1 polymer ?
#
loop_
_entity_poly.entity_id
_entity_poly.type
_entity_poly.pdbx_seq_one_letter_code
_entity_poly.pdbx_strand_id
1 'polypeptide(L)'
;MQRALQQHSSAAPFRSHTTSKHQASHRIVVRCAAQAAATADKAKLFEELKESCAAFKKAPPSMKLEFSADILSALKDLQAAAALPKWGCESPEAQAGEEQQSFSGPTARRNVFMGELKQMGIKAPDQIATPSVRNDSAFLFTVVGVCSVAAVVLGQLPGDWGFFTSYLTGAIVLVVLAVGSTAPGLLQVFIDKFSQVFPDYRERVVAHEAAHLLVGYLMGVPVTSYSLGIGQEHVEFAEAKIQARIITRDLSDAEIDGLAVVAVAGVAAEGLKYDEVMGQTADLFDLQRILLRSKSKLSAVQQQNITRWAVWRAAALLKKYSAEHQAVQEALVRGDSVDQIVQAIEAVQTKQ
;
A
#
# COMPACT_ATOMS: atom_id res chain seq x y z
N MET A 1 -59.13 -35.19 -75.19
CA MET A 1 -57.93 -34.72 -75.92
C MET A 1 -57.03 -34.02 -74.90
N GLN A 2 -55.98 -34.70 -74.38
CA GLN A 2 -54.56 -34.53 -74.77
C GLN A 2 -54.04 -33.11 -74.49
N ARG A 3 -52.87 -32.82 -73.89
CA ARG A 3 -51.75 -33.56 -73.28
C ARG A 3 -50.87 -32.48 -72.59
N ALA A 4 -50.00 -32.93 -71.69
CA ALA A 4 -49.04 -32.16 -70.88
C ALA A 4 -47.95 -31.36 -71.66
N LEU A 5 -47.29 -30.38 -71.01
CA LEU A 5 -45.85 -30.39 -70.65
C LEU A 5 -45.34 -29.10 -69.96
N GLN A 6 -44.29 -29.30 -69.14
CA GLN A 6 -43.56 -28.39 -68.24
C GLN A 6 -42.58 -27.41 -68.93
N GLN A 7 -42.16 -26.32 -68.26
CA GLN A 7 -40.78 -26.11 -67.72
C GLN A 7 -40.47 -24.66 -67.24
N HIS A 8 -39.47 -24.57 -66.36
CA HIS A 8 -38.95 -23.49 -65.51
C HIS A 8 -38.41 -22.19 -66.18
N SER A 9 -38.37 -21.06 -65.45
CA SER A 9 -37.11 -20.39 -65.01
C SER A 9 -37.35 -19.11 -64.18
N SER A 10 -36.41 -18.81 -63.29
CA SER A 10 -36.33 -17.73 -62.28
C SER A 10 -35.54 -16.52 -62.81
N ALA A 11 -35.88 -15.29 -62.39
CA ALA A 11 -34.93 -14.17 -62.29
C ALA A 11 -35.40 -13.06 -61.33
N ALA A 12 -34.54 -12.72 -60.38
CA ALA A 12 -34.68 -11.69 -59.34
C ALA A 12 -34.34 -10.27 -59.85
N PRO A 13 -34.73 -9.19 -59.13
CA PRO A 13 -34.28 -7.84 -59.45
C PRO A 13 -32.88 -7.54 -58.91
N PHE A 14 -32.08 -6.91 -59.76
CA PHE A 14 -30.69 -6.49 -59.53
C PHE A 14 -30.62 -5.38 -58.47
N ARG A 15 -30.03 -5.65 -57.30
CA ARG A 15 -29.66 -4.66 -56.27
C ARG A 15 -28.25 -4.15 -56.56
N SER A 16 -28.11 -2.85 -56.82
CA SER A 16 -26.83 -2.16 -56.90
C SER A 16 -26.18 -2.05 -55.50
N HIS A 17 -25.14 -2.85 -55.24
CA HIS A 17 -24.29 -2.73 -54.06
C HIS A 17 -23.08 -1.81 -54.34
N THR A 18 -23.19 -0.52 -54.04
CA THR A 18 -22.04 0.40 -54.03
C THR A 18 -22.13 1.45 -52.90
N THR A 19 -22.30 1.02 -51.64
CA THR A 19 -22.28 1.95 -50.48
C THR A 19 -21.68 1.35 -49.20
N SER A 20 -20.78 0.36 -49.27
CA SER A 20 -20.26 -0.30 -48.06
C SER A 20 -18.85 0.15 -47.63
N LYS A 21 -17.95 0.46 -48.58
CA LYS A 21 -16.53 0.71 -48.24
C LYS A 21 -16.29 2.09 -47.59
N HIS A 22 -16.87 3.17 -48.12
CA HIS A 22 -16.65 4.52 -47.56
C HIS A 22 -17.26 4.71 -46.16
N GLN A 23 -18.43 4.13 -45.87
CA GLN A 23 -19.06 4.21 -44.54
C GLN A 23 -18.28 3.42 -43.49
N ALA A 24 -17.72 2.25 -43.85
CA ALA A 24 -16.89 1.47 -42.94
C ALA A 24 -15.57 2.19 -42.61
N SER A 25 -14.89 2.75 -43.62
CA SER A 25 -13.65 3.52 -43.42
C SER A 25 -13.88 4.78 -42.57
N HIS A 26 -14.97 5.52 -42.81
CA HIS A 26 -15.29 6.72 -42.02
C HIS A 26 -15.65 6.37 -40.57
N ARG A 27 -16.31 5.24 -40.32
CA ARG A 27 -16.66 4.76 -38.98
C ARG A 27 -15.44 4.26 -38.21
N ILE A 28 -14.44 3.68 -38.90
CA ILE A 28 -13.14 3.31 -38.31
C ILE A 28 -12.32 4.56 -37.97
N VAL A 29 -12.23 5.53 -38.87
CA VAL A 29 -11.48 6.79 -38.63
C VAL A 29 -12.10 7.60 -37.50
N VAL A 30 -13.43 7.71 -37.43
CA VAL A 30 -14.12 8.38 -36.32
C VAL A 30 -13.93 7.65 -35.00
N ARG A 31 -13.92 6.30 -34.99
CA ARG A 31 -13.60 5.52 -33.79
C ARG A 31 -12.15 5.68 -33.35
N CYS A 32 -11.19 5.64 -34.27
CA CYS A 32 -9.78 5.89 -33.97
C CYS A 32 -9.56 7.33 -33.47
N ALA A 33 -10.23 8.33 -34.03
CA ALA A 33 -10.15 9.72 -33.58
C ALA A 33 -10.79 9.94 -32.21
N ALA A 34 -11.96 9.33 -31.95
CA ALA A 34 -12.61 9.39 -30.65
C ALA A 34 -11.81 8.64 -29.56
N GLN A 35 -11.18 7.52 -29.92
CA GLN A 35 -10.31 6.76 -29.02
C GLN A 35 -8.97 7.48 -28.78
N ALA A 36 -8.43 8.16 -29.80
CA ALA A 36 -7.27 9.05 -29.67
C ALA A 36 -7.60 10.29 -28.81
N ALA A 37 -8.80 10.87 -28.94
CA ALA A 37 -9.24 11.99 -28.11
C ALA A 37 -9.44 11.56 -26.65
N ALA A 38 -10.10 10.40 -26.41
CA ALA A 38 -10.29 9.87 -25.05
C ALA A 38 -8.96 9.45 -24.39
N THR A 39 -7.98 8.96 -25.16
CA THR A 39 -6.64 8.66 -24.63
C THR A 39 -5.81 9.92 -24.39
N ALA A 40 -5.94 10.95 -25.23
CA ALA A 40 -5.33 12.26 -25.00
C ALA A 40 -5.92 12.96 -23.75
N ASP A 41 -7.21 12.75 -23.46
CA ASP A 41 -7.87 13.28 -22.27
C ASP A 41 -7.35 12.59 -21.00
N LYS A 42 -7.23 11.26 -21.02
CA LYS A 42 -6.64 10.50 -19.90
C LYS A 42 -5.19 10.89 -19.62
N ALA A 43 -4.38 11.09 -20.67
CA ALA A 43 -2.98 11.49 -20.50
C ALA A 43 -2.85 12.87 -19.83
N LYS A 44 -3.74 13.81 -20.12
CA LYS A 44 -3.78 15.12 -19.45
C LYS A 44 -4.13 15.00 -17.97
N LEU A 45 -5.15 14.21 -17.64
CA LEU A 45 -5.56 13.97 -16.26
C LEU A 45 -4.43 13.32 -15.42
N PHE A 46 -3.62 12.45 -16.03
CA PHE A 46 -2.44 11.90 -15.36
C PHE A 46 -1.32 12.93 -15.16
N GLU A 47 -1.11 13.87 -16.09
CA GLU A 47 -0.19 14.99 -15.87
C GLU A 47 -0.69 15.93 -14.76
N GLU A 48 -1.99 16.20 -14.66
CA GLU A 48 -2.58 16.97 -13.55
C GLU A 48 -2.38 16.29 -12.18
N LEU A 49 -2.53 14.96 -12.12
CA LEU A 49 -2.21 14.19 -10.92
C LEU A 49 -0.73 14.34 -10.53
N LYS A 50 0.17 14.22 -11.50
CA LYS A 50 1.62 14.36 -11.30
C LYS A 50 2.01 15.76 -10.85
N GLU A 51 1.40 16.80 -11.42
CA GLU A 51 1.59 18.19 -10.97
C GLU A 51 1.11 18.37 -9.53
N SER A 52 -0.04 17.82 -9.18
CA SER A 52 -0.60 17.86 -7.82
C SER A 52 0.31 17.14 -6.80
N CYS A 53 0.84 15.96 -7.14
CA CYS A 53 1.82 15.25 -6.32
C CYS A 53 3.13 16.03 -6.16
N ALA A 54 3.62 16.66 -7.23
CA ALA A 54 4.83 17.47 -7.19
C ALA A 54 4.65 18.75 -6.34
N ALA A 55 3.45 19.35 -6.39
CA ALA A 55 3.09 20.51 -5.58
C ALA A 55 3.01 20.13 -4.10
N PHE A 56 2.34 19.02 -3.75
CA PHE A 56 2.28 18.51 -2.39
C PHE A 56 3.68 18.28 -1.79
N LYS A 57 4.60 17.68 -2.54
CA LYS A 57 5.97 17.42 -2.08
C LYS A 57 6.74 18.70 -1.73
N LYS A 58 6.43 19.82 -2.39
CA LYS A 58 7.08 21.13 -2.16
C LYS A 58 6.35 21.98 -1.12
N ALA A 59 5.13 21.58 -0.74
CA ALA A 59 4.27 22.38 0.13
C ALA A 59 4.82 22.45 1.57
N PRO A 60 4.69 23.61 2.24
CA PRO A 60 4.97 23.70 3.67
C PRO A 60 3.94 22.89 4.48
N PRO A 61 4.29 22.39 5.68
CA PRO A 61 3.40 21.55 6.49
C PRO A 61 2.00 22.11 6.73
N SER A 62 1.86 23.44 6.87
CA SER A 62 0.57 24.10 7.11
C SER A 62 -0.40 24.05 5.92
N MET A 63 0.12 23.83 4.69
CA MET A 63 -0.69 23.80 3.47
C MET A 63 -0.90 22.38 2.93
N LYS A 64 -0.27 21.36 3.53
CA LYS A 64 -0.37 19.97 3.08
C LYS A 64 -1.81 19.50 2.94
N LEU A 65 -2.72 19.95 3.81
CA LEU A 65 -4.13 19.59 3.74
C LEU A 65 -4.80 20.06 2.43
N GLU A 66 -4.53 21.29 1.98
CA GLU A 66 -5.08 21.84 0.74
C GLU A 66 -4.55 21.06 -0.47
N PHE A 67 -3.24 20.90 -0.59
CA PHE A 67 -2.63 20.15 -1.70
C PHE A 67 -3.04 18.67 -1.72
N SER A 68 -3.33 18.08 -0.56
CA SER A 68 -3.85 16.71 -0.49
C SER A 68 -5.29 16.59 -1.02
N ALA A 69 -6.07 17.68 -0.97
CA ALA A 69 -7.42 17.72 -1.53
C ALA A 69 -7.38 17.78 -3.06
N ASP A 70 -6.39 18.49 -3.62
CA ASP A 70 -6.15 18.55 -5.05
C ASP A 70 -5.82 17.17 -5.63
N ILE A 71 -4.94 16.41 -4.96
CA ILE A 71 -4.62 15.02 -5.34
C ILE A 71 -5.87 14.14 -5.31
N LEU A 72 -6.70 14.29 -4.27
CA LEU A 72 -7.96 13.55 -4.17
C LEU A 72 -8.90 13.90 -5.33
N SER A 73 -9.01 15.19 -5.69
CA SER A 73 -9.82 15.62 -6.84
C SER A 73 -9.30 15.00 -8.13
N ALA A 74 -8.00 15.10 -8.41
CA ALA A 74 -7.39 14.54 -9.61
C ALA A 74 -7.64 13.01 -9.73
N LEU A 75 -7.56 12.28 -8.61
CA LEU A 75 -7.89 10.84 -8.60
C LEU A 75 -9.37 10.56 -8.87
N LYS A 76 -10.28 11.41 -8.36
CA LYS A 76 -11.72 11.30 -8.68
C LYS A 76 -12.02 11.64 -10.13
N ASP A 77 -11.35 12.62 -10.70
CA ASP A 77 -11.52 13.01 -12.10
C ASP A 77 -11.01 11.88 -13.03
N LEU A 78 -9.88 11.27 -12.69
CA LEU A 78 -9.37 10.06 -13.34
C LEU A 78 -10.32 8.86 -13.18
N GLN A 79 -10.94 8.69 -12.01
CA GLN A 79 -11.95 7.66 -11.78
C GLN A 79 -13.20 7.89 -12.66
N ALA A 80 -13.69 9.14 -12.73
CA ALA A 80 -14.83 9.53 -13.56
C ALA A 80 -14.56 9.32 -15.06
N ALA A 81 -13.32 9.50 -15.50
CA ALA A 81 -12.87 9.20 -16.86
C ALA A 81 -12.65 7.69 -17.12
N ALA A 82 -12.99 6.81 -16.17
CA ALA A 82 -12.74 5.37 -16.21
C ALA A 82 -11.26 5.05 -16.53
N ALA A 83 -10.34 5.84 -15.98
CA ALA A 83 -8.90 5.63 -16.09
C ALA A 83 -8.35 4.78 -14.93
N LEU A 84 -9.04 4.77 -13.78
CA LEU A 84 -8.63 4.06 -12.57
C LEU A 84 -9.72 3.05 -12.11
N PRO A 85 -9.87 1.91 -12.79
CA PRO A 85 -10.89 0.92 -12.44
C PRO A 85 -10.65 0.24 -11.08
N LYS A 86 -9.41 0.21 -10.57
CA LYS A 86 -9.10 -0.41 -9.26
C LYS A 86 -9.11 0.61 -8.11
N TRP A 87 -9.15 1.91 -8.41
CA TRP A 87 -9.22 2.94 -7.38
C TRP A 87 -10.54 2.85 -6.60
N GLY A 88 -10.45 2.62 -5.29
CA GLY A 88 -11.63 2.55 -4.43
C GLY A 88 -12.55 1.36 -4.70
N CYS A 89 -12.15 0.36 -5.48
CA CYS A 89 -13.01 -0.77 -5.82
C CYS A 89 -13.35 -1.67 -4.60
N GLU A 90 -12.55 -1.58 -3.54
CA GLU A 90 -12.77 -2.29 -2.28
C GLU A 90 -13.23 -1.35 -1.16
N SER A 91 -13.57 -0.10 -1.49
CA SER A 91 -14.02 0.87 -0.50
C SER A 91 -15.39 0.48 0.07
N PRO A 92 -15.70 0.89 1.32
CA PRO A 92 -17.01 0.62 1.91
C PRO A 92 -18.17 1.14 1.05
N GLU A 93 -17.99 2.28 0.38
CA GLU A 93 -19.00 2.87 -0.50
C GLU A 93 -19.21 2.06 -1.79
N ALA A 94 -18.14 1.51 -2.38
CA ALA A 94 -18.23 0.65 -3.56
C ALA A 94 -18.96 -0.67 -3.24
N GLN A 95 -18.78 -1.18 -2.03
CA GLN A 95 -19.35 -2.46 -1.60
C GLN A 95 -20.81 -2.34 -1.17
N ALA A 96 -21.22 -1.19 -0.60
CA ALA A 96 -22.62 -0.93 -0.24
C ALA A 96 -23.59 -0.95 -1.45
N GLY A 97 -23.10 -0.74 -2.67
CA GLY A 97 -23.90 -0.79 -3.91
C GLY A 97 -24.24 -2.21 -4.39
N GLU A 98 -23.48 -3.23 -3.96
CA GLU A 98 -23.70 -4.64 -4.35
C GLU A 98 -24.59 -5.40 -3.35
N GLU A 99 -24.98 -4.77 -2.23
CA GLU A 99 -25.49 -5.42 -1.01
C GLU A 99 -26.97 -5.85 -0.98
N GLN A 100 -27.76 -5.68 -2.05
CA GLN A 100 -29.20 -6.01 -1.98
C GLN A 100 -29.55 -7.51 -1.95
N GLN A 101 -28.59 -8.45 -1.92
CA GLN A 101 -28.88 -9.89 -2.00
C GLN A 101 -28.24 -10.83 -0.94
N SER A 102 -27.56 -10.33 0.10
CA SER A 102 -27.04 -11.21 1.17
C SER A 102 -27.03 -10.53 2.53
N PHE A 103 -27.49 -11.23 3.57
CA PHE A 103 -27.57 -10.79 4.98
C PHE A 103 -26.19 -10.55 5.64
N SER A 104 -25.11 -10.71 4.89
CA SER A 104 -23.76 -10.27 5.24
C SER A 104 -22.93 -10.23 3.95
N GLY A 105 -22.50 -9.04 3.53
CA GLY A 105 -21.52 -8.91 2.45
C GLY A 105 -20.20 -9.60 2.84
N PRO A 106 -19.38 -10.05 1.86
CA PRO A 106 -18.10 -10.74 2.11
C PRO A 106 -17.03 -9.89 2.85
N THR A 107 -17.34 -8.63 3.14
CA THR A 107 -16.39 -7.59 3.57
C THR A 107 -16.88 -6.77 4.77
N ALA A 108 -18.07 -7.06 5.30
CA ALA A 108 -18.59 -6.40 6.48
C ALA A 108 -17.73 -6.74 7.73
N ARG A 109 -17.63 -5.77 8.65
CA ARG A 109 -16.99 -5.96 9.96
C ARG A 109 -17.54 -7.20 10.65
N ARG A 110 -16.66 -8.14 10.99
CA ARG A 110 -17.03 -9.38 11.68
C ARG A 110 -16.04 -9.74 12.78
N ASN A 111 -16.44 -10.66 13.65
CA ASN A 111 -15.51 -11.21 14.63
C ASN A 111 -14.51 -12.13 13.92
N VAL A 112 -13.23 -11.87 14.12
CA VAL A 112 -12.13 -12.68 13.57
C VAL A 112 -11.30 -13.20 14.72
N PHE A 113 -11.09 -14.52 14.72
CA PHE A 113 -10.30 -15.23 15.72
C PHE A 113 -8.88 -15.49 15.23
N MET A 114 -7.96 -15.78 16.16
CA MET A 114 -6.56 -16.08 15.82
C MET A 114 -6.41 -17.26 14.86
N GLY A 115 -7.27 -18.28 14.96
CA GLY A 115 -7.27 -19.42 14.04
C GLY A 115 -7.55 -19.03 12.59
N GLU A 116 -8.44 -18.05 12.37
CA GLU A 116 -8.73 -17.54 11.01
C GLU A 116 -7.55 -16.76 10.43
N LEU A 117 -6.81 -16.01 11.25
CA LEU A 117 -5.58 -15.35 10.80
C LEU A 117 -4.53 -16.38 10.35
N LYS A 118 -4.36 -17.48 11.10
CA LYS A 118 -3.49 -18.59 10.68
C LYS A 118 -3.96 -19.24 9.38
N GLN A 119 -5.26 -19.45 9.21
CA GLN A 119 -5.83 -19.98 7.96
C GLN A 119 -5.63 -19.02 6.79
N MET A 120 -5.68 -17.70 7.03
CA MET A 120 -5.29 -16.70 6.04
C MET A 120 -3.80 -16.69 5.73
N GLY A 121 -2.99 -17.52 6.39
CA GLY A 121 -1.56 -17.61 6.14
C GLY A 121 -0.71 -16.61 6.92
N ILE A 122 -1.28 -15.92 7.92
CA ILE A 122 -0.47 -15.16 8.87
C ILE A 122 0.33 -16.16 9.72
N LYS A 123 1.66 -16.07 9.67
CA LYS A 123 2.55 -17.07 10.27
C LYS A 123 2.49 -17.04 11.81
N ALA A 124 2.59 -15.86 12.40
CA ALA A 124 2.55 -15.67 13.85
C ALA A 124 1.58 -14.56 14.27
N PRO A 125 0.25 -14.82 14.28
CA PRO A 125 -0.74 -13.81 14.63
C PRO A 125 -0.70 -13.37 16.10
N ASP A 126 -0.10 -14.18 16.98
CA ASP A 126 0.16 -13.86 18.38
C ASP A 126 1.27 -12.82 18.57
N GLN A 127 2.14 -12.63 17.58
CA GLN A 127 3.16 -11.58 17.60
C GLN A 127 2.66 -10.23 17.08
N ILE A 128 1.43 -10.19 16.56
CA ILE A 128 0.78 -8.93 16.21
C ILE A 128 0.53 -8.15 17.50
N ALA A 129 0.98 -6.91 17.53
CA ALA A 129 0.98 -6.03 18.70
C ALA A 129 1.97 -6.38 19.83
N THR A 130 2.92 -7.30 19.61
CA THR A 130 4.10 -7.46 20.47
C THR A 130 5.33 -6.81 19.82
N PRO A 131 6.00 -5.84 20.46
CA PRO A 131 7.15 -5.17 19.85
C PRO A 131 8.25 -6.19 19.53
N SER A 132 8.81 -6.10 18.32
CA SER A 132 9.95 -6.92 17.91
C SER A 132 11.24 -6.38 18.52
N VAL A 133 12.13 -7.29 18.94
CA VAL A 133 13.49 -6.96 19.43
C VAL A 133 14.57 -7.46 18.46
N ARG A 134 14.20 -7.88 17.25
CA ARG A 134 15.12 -8.49 16.28
C ARG A 134 16.20 -7.52 15.82
N ASN A 135 15.85 -6.28 15.47
CA ASN A 135 16.83 -5.27 15.05
C ASN A 135 17.77 -4.90 16.21
N ASP A 136 17.22 -4.71 17.41
CA ASP A 136 17.99 -4.44 18.62
C ASP A 136 19.02 -5.55 18.89
N SER A 137 18.57 -6.80 18.83
CA SER A 137 19.45 -7.96 19.07
C SER A 137 20.52 -8.09 17.98
N ALA A 138 20.17 -7.94 16.70
CA ALA A 138 21.13 -7.99 15.59
C ALA A 138 22.20 -6.90 15.72
N PHE A 139 21.79 -5.68 16.08
CA PHE A 139 22.72 -4.58 16.35
C PHE A 139 23.63 -4.89 17.54
N LEU A 140 23.08 -5.29 18.69
CA LEU A 140 23.86 -5.57 19.89
C LEU A 140 24.83 -6.75 19.68
N PHE A 141 24.39 -7.85 19.08
CA PHE A 141 25.26 -8.98 18.77
C PHE A 141 26.39 -8.60 17.81
N THR A 142 26.10 -7.78 16.80
CA THR A 142 27.13 -7.32 15.85
C THR A 142 28.12 -6.40 16.54
N VAL A 143 27.65 -5.40 17.28
CA VAL A 143 28.52 -4.46 18.01
C VAL A 143 29.40 -5.19 19.01
N VAL A 144 28.82 -6.06 19.85
CA VAL A 144 29.57 -6.83 20.85
C VAL A 144 30.55 -7.78 20.17
N GLY A 145 30.13 -8.50 19.13
CA GLY A 145 30.96 -9.45 18.40
C GLY A 145 32.15 -8.78 17.72
N VAL A 146 31.90 -7.72 16.95
CA VAL A 146 32.95 -6.96 16.25
C VAL A 146 33.89 -6.30 17.24
N CYS A 147 33.39 -5.66 18.30
CA CYS A 147 34.24 -5.04 19.32
C CYS A 147 35.09 -6.08 20.06
N SER A 148 34.54 -7.28 20.33
CA SER A 148 35.29 -8.36 20.99
C SER A 148 36.42 -8.88 20.11
N VAL A 149 36.13 -9.18 18.83
CA VAL A 149 37.16 -9.64 17.88
C VAL A 149 38.22 -8.55 17.67
N ALA A 150 37.80 -7.31 17.46
CA ALA A 150 38.71 -6.18 17.30
C ALA A 150 39.57 -5.96 18.55
N ALA A 151 39.01 -6.08 19.76
CA ALA A 151 39.78 -5.96 20.99
C ALA A 151 40.87 -7.04 21.11
N VAL A 152 40.59 -8.28 20.69
CA VAL A 152 41.59 -9.38 20.70
C VAL A 152 42.69 -9.13 19.67
N VAL A 153 42.33 -8.70 18.46
CA VAL A 153 43.27 -8.43 17.35
C VAL A 153 44.15 -7.23 17.67
N LEU A 154 43.55 -6.12 18.09
CA LEU A 154 44.26 -4.89 18.44
C LEU A 154 45.12 -5.08 19.70
N GLY A 155 44.74 -6.00 20.59
CA GLY A 155 45.53 -6.39 21.75
C GLY A 155 46.89 -7.02 21.40
N GLN A 156 47.10 -7.47 20.16
CA GLN A 156 48.38 -7.99 19.69
C GLN A 156 49.36 -6.89 19.26
N LEU A 157 48.97 -5.62 19.31
CA LEU A 157 49.85 -4.51 18.96
C LEU A 157 51.00 -4.37 19.98
N PRO A 158 52.21 -4.00 19.53
CA PRO A 158 53.39 -3.92 20.38
C PRO A 158 53.31 -2.75 21.37
N GLY A 159 53.86 -2.99 22.57
CA GLY A 159 53.90 -2.01 23.65
C GLY A 159 52.51 -1.72 24.23
N ASP A 160 52.37 -0.54 24.84
CA ASP A 160 51.13 -0.18 25.55
C ASP A 160 49.94 0.02 24.61
N TRP A 161 50.17 0.14 23.30
CA TRP A 161 49.13 0.27 22.29
C TRP A 161 48.15 -0.91 22.28
N GLY A 162 48.62 -2.14 22.52
CA GLY A 162 47.75 -3.30 22.62
C GLY A 162 46.72 -3.14 23.75
N PHE A 163 47.19 -2.71 24.93
CA PHE A 163 46.34 -2.46 26.09
C PHE A 163 45.31 -1.32 25.83
N PHE A 164 45.78 -0.16 25.37
CA PHE A 164 44.91 1.01 25.17
C PHE A 164 43.83 0.76 24.11
N THR A 165 44.19 0.12 23.00
CA THR A 165 43.26 -0.14 21.90
C THR A 165 42.23 -1.21 22.25
N SER A 166 42.60 -2.27 22.96
CA SER A 166 41.65 -3.27 23.46
C SER A 166 40.63 -2.66 24.43
N TYR A 167 41.09 -1.82 25.37
CA TYR A 167 40.20 -1.16 26.33
C TYR A 167 39.29 -0.13 25.70
N LEU A 168 39.81 0.69 24.78
CA LEU A 168 39.00 1.65 24.05
C LEU A 168 37.89 0.94 23.26
N THR A 169 38.24 -0.17 22.60
CA THR A 169 37.28 -0.96 21.82
C THR A 169 36.23 -1.63 22.71
N GLY A 170 36.64 -2.21 23.85
CA GLY A 170 35.71 -2.76 24.84
C GLY A 170 34.78 -1.71 25.45
N ALA A 171 35.27 -0.48 25.66
CA ALA A 171 34.48 0.62 26.20
C ALA A 171 33.33 1.04 25.26
N ILE A 172 33.43 0.81 23.95
CA ILE A 172 32.34 1.08 22.99
C ILE A 172 31.06 0.34 23.39
N VAL A 173 31.17 -0.92 23.83
CA VAL A 173 30.01 -1.71 24.29
C VAL A 173 29.34 -1.08 25.51
N LEU A 174 30.14 -0.56 26.45
CA LEU A 174 29.64 0.13 27.63
C LEU A 174 28.96 1.45 27.27
N VAL A 175 29.50 2.19 26.30
CA VAL A 175 28.89 3.43 25.79
C VAL A 175 27.56 3.12 25.11
N VAL A 176 27.47 2.10 24.27
CA VAL A 176 26.22 1.68 23.63
C VAL A 176 25.17 1.30 24.68
N LEU A 177 25.56 0.55 25.72
CA LEU A 177 24.67 0.23 26.84
C LEU A 177 24.22 1.48 27.61
N ALA A 178 25.13 2.42 27.86
CA ALA A 178 24.81 3.68 28.53
C ALA A 178 23.82 4.52 27.71
N VAL A 179 24.05 4.67 26.40
CA VAL A 179 23.13 5.40 25.50
C VAL A 179 21.78 4.71 25.43
N GLY A 180 21.73 3.38 25.34
CA GLY A 180 20.48 2.63 25.36
C GLY A 180 19.66 2.85 26.64
N SER A 181 20.34 3.06 27.77
CA SER A 181 19.71 3.36 29.06
C SER A 181 19.26 4.82 29.19
N THR A 182 20.09 5.79 28.79
CA THR A 182 19.81 7.23 29.02
C THR A 182 19.02 7.88 27.88
N ALA A 183 19.16 7.38 26.65
CA ALA A 183 18.60 7.98 25.45
C ALA A 183 18.17 6.90 24.43
N PRO A 184 17.17 6.06 24.78
CA PRO A 184 16.76 4.93 23.94
C PRO A 184 16.32 5.34 22.53
N GLY A 185 15.67 6.51 22.37
CA GLY A 185 15.27 7.02 21.05
C GLY A 185 16.45 7.35 20.13
N LEU A 186 17.59 7.79 20.69
CA LEU A 186 18.79 8.03 19.89
C LEU A 186 19.39 6.70 19.40
N LEU A 187 19.39 5.68 20.27
CA LEU A 187 19.87 4.36 19.92
C LEU A 187 19.04 3.73 18.79
N GLN A 188 17.70 3.88 18.84
CA GLN A 188 16.80 3.41 17.78
C GLN A 188 17.16 3.97 16.40
N VAL A 189 17.46 5.28 16.29
CA VAL A 189 17.90 5.87 15.02
C VAL A 189 19.17 5.20 14.47
N PHE A 190 20.10 4.81 15.32
CA PHE A 190 21.31 4.09 14.89
C PHE A 190 21.02 2.63 14.51
N ILE A 191 20.13 1.97 15.25
CA ILE A 191 19.69 0.60 14.96
C ILE A 191 18.99 0.55 13.60
N ASP A 192 18.13 1.51 13.28
CA ASP A 192 17.46 1.60 11.98
C ASP A 192 18.49 1.82 10.86
N LYS A 193 19.44 2.75 11.04
CA LYS A 193 20.56 2.98 10.11
C LYS A 193 21.34 1.70 9.83
N PHE A 194 21.68 0.97 10.90
CA PHE A 194 22.40 -0.27 10.80
C PHE A 194 21.58 -1.35 10.09
N SER A 195 20.28 -1.43 10.39
CA SER A 195 19.39 -2.46 9.85
C SER A 195 19.22 -2.32 8.33
N GLN A 196 19.25 -1.11 7.79
CA GLN A 196 19.18 -0.88 6.33
C GLN A 196 20.37 -1.44 5.54
N VAL A 197 21.49 -1.80 6.19
CA VAL A 197 22.60 -2.48 5.52
C VAL A 197 22.20 -3.91 5.13
N PHE A 198 21.23 -4.52 5.82
CA PHE A 198 20.77 -5.87 5.52
C PHE A 198 19.73 -5.86 4.39
N PRO A 199 19.96 -6.63 3.30
CA PRO A 199 18.99 -6.73 2.20
C PRO A 199 17.62 -7.23 2.66
N ASP A 200 17.57 -8.18 3.59
CA ASP A 200 16.33 -8.71 4.17
C ASP A 200 15.49 -7.61 4.83
N TYR A 201 16.12 -6.70 5.59
CA TYR A 201 15.42 -5.57 6.21
C TYR A 201 14.83 -4.64 5.14
N ARG A 202 15.60 -4.30 4.10
CA ARG A 202 15.11 -3.44 3.01
C ARG A 202 13.95 -4.07 2.25
N GLU A 203 14.02 -5.36 1.96
CA GLU A 203 12.93 -6.10 1.29
C GLU A 203 11.66 -6.12 2.15
N ARG A 204 11.82 -6.24 3.48
CA ARG A 204 10.71 -6.14 4.42
C ARG A 204 10.03 -4.78 4.40
N VAL A 205 10.81 -3.71 4.52
CA VAL A 205 10.29 -2.33 4.49
C VAL A 205 9.58 -2.05 3.17
N VAL A 206 10.17 -2.43 2.04
CA VAL A 206 9.52 -2.25 0.73
C VAL A 206 8.19 -3.01 0.65
N ALA A 207 8.13 -4.26 1.10
CA ALA A 207 6.89 -5.04 1.11
C ALA A 207 5.82 -4.44 2.03
N HIS A 208 6.25 -3.92 3.19
CA HIS A 208 5.41 -3.25 4.18
C HIS A 208 4.79 -1.96 3.62
N GLU A 209 5.63 -1.06 3.09
CA GLU A 209 5.20 0.23 2.54
C GLU A 209 4.37 0.05 1.25
N ALA A 210 4.73 -0.92 0.41
CA ALA A 210 3.93 -1.29 -0.77
C ALA A 210 2.52 -1.75 -0.39
N ALA A 211 2.35 -2.39 0.76
CA ALA A 211 1.06 -2.84 1.22
C ALA A 211 0.17 -1.67 1.63
N HIS A 212 0.71 -0.68 2.36
CA HIS A 212 0.00 0.56 2.68
C HIS A 212 -0.46 1.29 1.41
N LEU A 213 0.42 1.41 0.41
CA LEU A 213 0.09 2.06 -0.85
C LEU A 213 -1.02 1.33 -1.61
N LEU A 214 -0.88 0.02 -1.80
CA LEU A 214 -1.86 -0.76 -2.55
C LEU A 214 -3.21 -0.81 -1.83
N VAL A 215 -3.22 -1.11 -0.53
CA VAL A 215 -4.46 -1.21 0.23
C VAL A 215 -5.13 0.16 0.36
N GLY A 216 -4.36 1.24 0.59
CA GLY A 216 -4.87 2.61 0.53
C GLY A 216 -5.54 2.91 -0.80
N TYR A 217 -4.90 2.52 -1.91
CA TYR A 217 -5.41 2.71 -3.26
C TYR A 217 -6.74 1.97 -3.51
N LEU A 218 -6.81 0.69 -3.13
CA LEU A 218 -8.00 -0.15 -3.28
C LEU A 218 -9.17 0.32 -2.40
N MET A 219 -8.87 0.87 -1.22
CA MET A 219 -9.87 1.44 -0.30
C MET A 219 -10.27 2.89 -0.66
N GLY A 220 -9.68 3.46 -1.72
CA GLY A 220 -9.98 4.81 -2.19
C GLY A 220 -9.53 5.89 -1.21
N VAL A 221 -8.48 5.61 -0.44
CA VAL A 221 -7.82 6.53 0.48
C VAL A 221 -6.60 7.10 -0.24
N PRO A 222 -6.61 8.40 -0.62
CA PRO A 222 -5.52 9.00 -1.38
C PRO A 222 -4.22 8.89 -0.59
N VAL A 223 -3.15 8.55 -1.30
CA VAL A 223 -1.78 8.55 -0.75
C VAL A 223 -1.10 9.78 -1.31
N THR A 224 -0.56 10.62 -0.43
CA THR A 224 0.08 11.88 -0.82
C THR A 224 1.58 11.74 -1.01
N SER A 225 2.24 10.98 -0.14
CA SER A 225 3.69 10.78 -0.22
C SER A 225 4.07 9.48 0.46
N TYR A 226 5.30 9.03 0.23
CA TYR A 226 5.90 7.93 0.96
C TYR A 226 7.39 8.21 1.15
N SER A 227 7.97 7.67 2.21
CA SER A 227 9.40 7.75 2.49
C SER A 227 9.91 6.37 2.89
N LEU A 228 10.98 5.94 2.23
CA LEU A 228 11.76 4.74 2.58
C LEU A 228 13.07 5.11 3.30
N GLY A 229 13.16 6.37 3.78
CA GLY A 229 14.36 6.92 4.39
C GLY A 229 14.60 6.41 5.80
N ILE A 230 15.87 6.40 6.20
CA ILE A 230 16.33 6.02 7.55
C ILE A 230 15.50 6.70 8.65
N GLY A 231 14.81 5.90 9.48
CA GLY A 231 14.02 6.39 10.61
C GLY A 231 12.82 7.25 10.21
N GLN A 232 12.47 7.25 8.93
CA GLN A 232 11.29 7.93 8.35
C GLN A 232 10.56 7.00 7.37
N GLU A 233 10.62 5.69 7.62
CA GLU A 233 9.86 4.68 6.88
C GLU A 233 8.38 4.90 7.21
N HIS A 234 7.65 5.51 6.28
CA HIS A 234 6.24 5.84 6.45
C HIS A 234 5.58 6.22 5.13
N VAL A 235 4.38 5.67 4.90
CA VAL A 235 3.46 6.14 3.87
C VAL A 235 2.61 7.27 4.44
N GLU A 236 2.73 8.47 3.89
CA GLU A 236 1.88 9.61 4.24
C GLU A 236 0.60 9.55 3.41
N PHE A 237 -0.49 9.13 4.05
CA PHE A 237 -1.82 9.20 3.45
C PHE A 237 -2.30 10.64 3.33
N ALA A 238 -3.05 10.92 2.27
CA ALA A 238 -3.63 12.21 2.00
C ALA A 238 -4.57 12.64 3.12
N GLU A 239 -4.11 13.64 3.87
CA GLU A 239 -4.83 14.26 4.97
C GLU A 239 -6.20 14.83 4.54
N ALA A 240 -6.46 15.13 3.26
CA ALA A 240 -7.75 15.67 2.84
C ALA A 240 -8.94 14.74 3.08
N LYS A 241 -8.78 13.42 2.91
CA LYS A 241 -9.85 12.46 3.26
C LYS A 241 -9.79 12.10 4.75
N ILE A 242 -8.59 12.10 5.32
CA ILE A 242 -8.30 11.60 6.67
C ILE A 242 -8.41 12.70 7.73
N GLN A 243 -7.60 13.76 7.66
CA GLN A 243 -7.54 14.90 8.59
C GLN A 243 -8.80 15.77 8.61
N ALA A 244 -9.42 16.05 7.45
CA ALA A 244 -10.73 16.73 7.42
C ALA A 244 -11.82 15.97 8.19
N ARG A 245 -11.66 14.64 8.33
CA ARG A 245 -12.55 13.74 9.08
C ARG A 245 -12.00 13.29 10.43
N ILE A 246 -10.72 13.55 10.72
CA ILE A 246 -10.01 13.23 11.98
C ILE A 246 -10.08 14.40 12.98
N ILE A 247 -10.16 15.65 12.48
CA ILE A 247 -10.33 16.85 13.32
C ILE A 247 -11.73 16.85 13.97
N THR A 248 -12.73 16.36 13.25
CA THR A 248 -14.08 16.08 13.77
C THR A 248 -14.09 14.70 14.42
N ARG A 249 -14.45 14.59 15.71
CA ARG A 249 -14.62 13.30 16.43
C ARG A 249 -15.85 12.51 15.95
N ASP A 250 -15.98 12.32 14.64
CA ASP A 250 -17.25 11.91 14.04
C ASP A 250 -17.04 10.94 12.85
N LEU A 251 -16.09 10.01 12.98
CA LEU A 251 -15.92 8.93 11.98
C LEU A 251 -17.05 7.90 12.12
N SER A 252 -17.75 7.63 11.01
CA SER A 252 -18.70 6.53 10.89
C SER A 252 -18.00 5.17 10.95
N ASP A 253 -18.74 4.11 11.26
CA ASP A 253 -18.19 2.75 11.36
C ASP A 253 -17.52 2.28 10.06
N ALA A 254 -18.11 2.60 8.90
CA ALA A 254 -17.55 2.26 7.60
C ALA A 254 -16.20 2.97 7.33
N GLU A 255 -16.06 4.22 7.77
CA GLU A 255 -14.80 4.97 7.62
C GLU A 255 -13.71 4.42 8.53
N ILE A 256 -14.06 4.06 9.77
CA ILE A 256 -13.15 3.40 10.70
C ILE A 256 -12.67 2.08 10.09
N ASP A 257 -13.57 1.30 9.50
CA ASP A 257 -13.24 0.03 8.87
C ASP A 257 -12.25 0.20 7.73
N GLY A 258 -12.51 1.15 6.83
CA GLY A 258 -11.59 1.45 5.73
C GLY A 258 -10.21 1.90 6.20
N LEU A 259 -10.17 2.84 7.13
CA LEU A 259 -8.92 3.38 7.67
C LEU A 259 -8.17 2.35 8.53
N ALA A 260 -8.87 1.50 9.27
CA ALA A 260 -8.26 0.44 10.07
C ALA A 260 -7.56 -0.58 9.18
N VAL A 261 -8.18 -0.99 8.07
CA VAL A 261 -7.59 -1.92 7.08
C VAL A 261 -6.32 -1.32 6.46
N VAL A 262 -6.34 -0.03 6.13
CA VAL A 262 -5.18 0.68 5.59
C VAL A 262 -4.07 0.81 6.62
N ALA A 263 -4.40 1.11 7.87
CA ALA A 263 -3.43 1.31 8.95
C ALA A 263 -2.66 0.03 9.32
N VAL A 264 -3.22 -1.16 9.08
CA VAL A 264 -2.55 -2.45 9.38
C VAL A 264 -2.08 -3.19 8.12
N ALA A 265 -2.07 -2.53 6.97
CA ALA A 265 -1.72 -3.17 5.71
C ALA A 265 -0.25 -3.66 5.70
N GLY A 266 0.68 -2.85 6.22
CA GLY A 266 2.08 -3.23 6.40
C GLY A 266 2.25 -4.42 7.34
N VAL A 267 1.62 -4.38 8.51
CA VAL A 267 1.55 -5.52 9.45
C VAL A 267 1.06 -6.80 8.77
N ALA A 268 0.00 -6.71 7.97
CA ALA A 268 -0.56 -7.87 7.26
C ALA A 268 0.41 -8.43 6.22
N ALA A 269 1.09 -7.56 5.46
CA ALA A 269 2.09 -7.99 4.46
C ALA A 269 3.29 -8.68 5.11
N GLU A 270 3.80 -8.13 6.20
CA GLU A 270 4.86 -8.78 6.97
C GLU A 270 4.39 -10.12 7.56
N GLY A 271 3.21 -10.15 8.18
CA GLY A 271 2.67 -11.35 8.81
C GLY A 271 2.39 -12.49 7.83
N LEU A 272 2.13 -12.19 6.55
CA LEU A 272 1.97 -13.20 5.49
C LEU A 272 3.31 -13.84 5.09
N LYS A 273 4.43 -13.11 5.18
CA LYS A 273 5.73 -13.54 4.65
C LYS A 273 6.73 -13.96 5.72
N TYR A 274 6.72 -13.31 6.89
CA TYR A 274 7.71 -13.48 7.96
C TYR A 274 7.05 -14.01 9.23
N ASP A 275 7.84 -14.70 10.05
CA ASP A 275 7.38 -15.26 11.33
C ASP A 275 7.26 -14.20 12.43
N GLU A 276 7.83 -13.01 12.22
CA GLU A 276 7.81 -11.89 13.16
C GLU A 276 7.55 -10.60 12.41
N VAL A 277 6.69 -9.74 12.93
CA VAL A 277 6.38 -8.42 12.37
C VAL A 277 7.20 -7.34 13.08
N MET A 278 8.00 -6.58 12.33
CA MET A 278 8.88 -5.54 12.88
C MET A 278 8.27 -4.14 12.79
N GLY A 279 7.67 -3.77 11.65
CA GLY A 279 7.19 -2.41 11.38
C GLY A 279 5.87 -2.01 12.04
N GLN A 280 5.36 -2.73 13.03
CA GLN A 280 3.96 -2.57 13.47
C GLN A 280 3.68 -1.44 14.48
N THR A 281 4.70 -0.85 15.11
CA THR A 281 4.47 0.08 16.22
C THR A 281 3.76 1.37 15.76
N ALA A 282 4.24 2.01 14.69
CA ALA A 282 3.63 3.22 14.14
C ALA A 282 2.20 2.94 13.64
N ASP A 283 2.04 1.87 12.86
CA ASP A 283 0.76 1.36 12.35
C ASP A 283 -0.30 1.20 13.43
N LEU A 284 0.06 0.54 14.54
CA LEU A 284 -0.85 0.28 15.65
C LEU A 284 -1.17 1.56 16.43
N PHE A 285 -0.23 2.51 16.52
CA PHE A 285 -0.51 3.83 17.10
C PHE A 285 -1.49 4.62 16.24
N ASP A 286 -1.33 4.61 14.91
CA ASP A 286 -2.26 5.26 13.99
C ASP A 286 -3.64 4.60 14.02
N LEU A 287 -3.69 3.27 14.05
CA LEU A 287 -4.93 2.51 14.27
C LEU A 287 -5.62 2.93 15.58
N GLN A 288 -4.88 2.96 16.69
CA GLN A 288 -5.43 3.42 17.98
C GLN A 288 -5.99 4.84 17.87
N ARG A 289 -5.28 5.75 17.19
CA ARG A 289 -5.75 7.13 16.95
C ARG A 289 -7.02 7.19 16.11
N ILE A 290 -7.19 6.30 15.15
CA ILE A 290 -8.41 6.15 14.34
C ILE A 290 -9.56 5.63 15.23
N LEU A 291 -9.34 4.54 15.98
CA LEU A 291 -10.36 3.92 16.82
C LEU A 291 -10.88 4.85 17.92
N LEU A 292 -10.02 5.69 18.50
CA LEU A 292 -10.39 6.68 19.52
C LEU A 292 -11.29 7.82 19.00
N ARG A 293 -11.46 7.95 17.68
CA ARG A 293 -12.31 8.96 17.03
C ARG A 293 -13.64 8.40 16.54
N SER A 294 -13.94 7.16 16.87
CA SER A 294 -15.23 6.55 16.62
C SER A 294 -16.36 7.35 17.25
N LYS A 295 -17.47 7.51 16.52
CA LYS A 295 -18.73 8.03 17.07
C LYS A 295 -19.21 7.22 18.27
N SER A 296 -19.02 5.90 18.19
CA SER A 296 -19.39 4.96 19.25
C SER A 296 -18.18 4.65 20.12
N LYS A 297 -18.35 4.65 21.45
CA LYS A 297 -17.27 4.23 22.36
C LYS A 297 -16.98 2.74 22.17
N LEU A 298 -15.77 2.42 21.73
CA LEU A 298 -15.30 1.06 21.53
C LEU A 298 -14.63 0.54 22.81
N SER A 299 -15.11 -0.59 23.33
CA SER A 299 -14.42 -1.35 24.39
C SER A 299 -13.08 -1.92 23.90
N ALA A 300 -12.18 -2.25 24.83
CA ALA A 300 -10.89 -2.86 24.48
C ALA A 300 -11.05 -4.15 23.65
N VAL A 301 -12.08 -4.96 23.95
CA VAL A 301 -12.39 -6.18 23.21
C VAL A 301 -12.81 -5.88 21.78
N GLN A 302 -13.64 -4.85 21.58
CA GLN A 302 -14.05 -4.43 20.23
C GLN A 302 -12.87 -3.89 19.43
N GLN A 303 -12.00 -3.09 20.05
CA GLN A 303 -10.79 -2.57 19.40
C GLN A 303 -9.87 -3.70 18.94
N GLN A 304 -9.59 -4.67 19.81
CA GLN A 304 -8.80 -5.85 19.45
C GLN A 304 -9.45 -6.66 18.32
N ASN A 305 -10.78 -6.78 18.33
CA ASN A 305 -11.48 -7.48 17.26
C ASN A 305 -11.39 -6.72 15.92
N ILE A 306 -11.52 -5.39 15.93
CA ILE A 306 -11.34 -4.56 14.74
C ILE A 306 -9.91 -4.70 14.22
N THR A 307 -8.89 -4.70 15.09
CA THR A 307 -7.50 -4.95 14.68
C THR A 307 -7.36 -6.31 13.98
N ARG A 308 -7.87 -7.40 14.56
CA ARG A 308 -7.80 -8.73 13.93
C ARG A 308 -8.55 -8.80 12.61
N TRP A 309 -9.74 -8.22 12.55
CA TRP A 309 -10.53 -8.15 11.32
C TRP A 309 -9.83 -7.33 10.23
N ALA A 310 -9.27 -6.18 10.59
CA ALA A 310 -8.55 -5.31 9.68
C ALA A 310 -7.31 -6.00 9.09
N VAL A 311 -6.54 -6.72 9.92
CA VAL A 311 -5.38 -7.52 9.46
C VAL A 311 -5.84 -8.63 8.53
N TRP A 312 -6.90 -9.36 8.90
CA TRP A 312 -7.47 -10.42 8.05
C TRP A 312 -7.91 -9.89 6.69
N ARG A 313 -8.56 -8.72 6.67
CA ARG A 313 -9.06 -8.09 5.46
C ARG A 313 -7.92 -7.56 4.60
N ALA A 314 -6.94 -6.89 5.19
CA ALA A 314 -5.74 -6.46 4.47
C ALA A 314 -4.99 -7.66 3.87
N ALA A 315 -4.82 -8.74 4.62
CA ALA A 315 -4.19 -9.97 4.12
C ALA A 315 -4.98 -10.59 2.96
N ALA A 316 -6.31 -10.60 3.02
CA ALA A 316 -7.16 -11.06 1.93
C ALA A 316 -6.97 -10.21 0.66
N LEU A 317 -6.90 -8.89 0.81
CA LEU A 317 -6.65 -7.96 -0.31
C LEU A 317 -5.27 -8.17 -0.92
N LEU A 318 -4.22 -8.29 -0.11
CA LEU A 318 -2.85 -8.52 -0.58
C LEU A 318 -2.71 -9.85 -1.32
N LYS A 319 -3.45 -10.88 -0.91
CA LYS A 319 -3.50 -12.15 -1.66
C LYS A 319 -4.23 -12.00 -3.00
N LYS A 320 -5.39 -11.36 -2.99
CA LYS A 320 -6.22 -11.13 -4.19
C LYS A 320 -5.46 -10.30 -5.23
N TYR A 321 -4.77 -9.25 -4.79
CA TYR A 321 -4.03 -8.31 -5.64
C TYR A 321 -2.51 -8.48 -5.49
N SER A 322 -2.05 -9.74 -5.46
CA SER A 322 -0.63 -10.06 -5.24
C SER A 322 0.28 -9.61 -6.38
N ALA A 323 -0.21 -9.61 -7.61
CA ALA A 323 0.53 -9.12 -8.78
C ALA A 323 0.70 -7.58 -8.72
N GLU A 324 -0.34 -6.86 -8.31
CA GLU A 324 -0.29 -5.43 -8.06
C GLU A 324 0.65 -5.10 -6.91
N HIS A 325 0.62 -5.89 -5.82
CA HIS A 325 1.53 -5.68 -4.68
C HIS A 325 2.98 -5.81 -5.10
N GLN A 326 3.30 -6.80 -5.94
CA GLN A 326 4.64 -6.95 -6.50
C GLN A 326 5.02 -5.76 -7.40
N ALA A 327 4.12 -5.30 -8.28
CA ALA A 327 4.37 -4.15 -9.14
C ALA A 327 4.66 -2.86 -8.33
N VAL A 328 3.94 -2.66 -7.23
CA VAL A 328 4.19 -1.54 -6.29
C VAL A 328 5.56 -1.69 -5.61
N GLN A 329 5.92 -2.89 -5.15
CA GLN A 329 7.25 -3.12 -4.57
C GLN A 329 8.37 -2.78 -5.56
N GLU A 330 8.24 -3.20 -6.82
CA GLU A 330 9.23 -2.89 -7.86
C GLU A 330 9.32 -1.38 -8.13
N ALA A 331 8.18 -0.67 -8.16
CA ALA A 331 8.15 0.78 -8.30
C ALA A 331 8.80 1.51 -7.12
N LEU A 332 8.57 1.02 -5.90
CA LEU A 332 9.22 1.56 -4.69
C LEU A 332 10.73 1.39 -4.71
N VAL A 333 11.23 0.23 -5.16
CA VAL A 333 12.68 -0.01 -5.30
C VAL A 333 13.31 0.93 -6.32
N ARG A 334 12.59 1.27 -7.39
CA ARG A 334 13.04 2.27 -8.38
C ARG A 334 13.00 3.72 -7.87
N GLY A 335 12.24 3.98 -6.81
CA GLY A 335 12.00 5.33 -6.30
C GLY A 335 10.99 6.12 -7.15
N ASP A 336 10.06 5.41 -7.80
CA ASP A 336 9.04 5.98 -8.67
C ASP A 336 8.08 6.90 -7.88
N SER A 337 7.60 7.99 -8.47
CA SER A 337 6.63 8.88 -7.82
C SER A 337 5.24 8.24 -7.67
N VAL A 338 4.38 8.83 -6.82
CA VAL A 338 3.04 8.28 -6.54
C VAL A 338 2.19 8.10 -7.81
N ASP A 339 2.25 9.04 -8.75
CA ASP A 339 1.57 8.94 -10.05
C ASP A 339 2.05 7.75 -10.89
N GLN A 340 3.36 7.45 -10.86
CA GLN A 340 3.94 6.31 -11.55
C GLN A 340 3.54 4.99 -10.88
N ILE A 341 3.46 4.97 -9.54
CA ILE A 341 2.97 3.82 -8.77
C ILE A 341 1.50 3.54 -9.11
N VAL A 342 0.66 4.58 -9.20
CA VAL A 342 -0.75 4.44 -9.61
C VAL A 342 -0.85 3.81 -11.00
N GLN A 343 -0.05 4.29 -11.95
CA GLN A 343 0.00 3.69 -13.30
C GLN A 343 0.45 2.23 -13.26
N ALA A 344 1.43 1.89 -12.41
CA ALA A 344 1.90 0.51 -12.26
C ALA A 344 0.80 -0.43 -11.72
N ILE A 345 -0.01 0.03 -10.75
CA ILE A 345 -1.14 -0.75 -10.21
C ILE A 345 -2.17 -1.05 -11.31
N GLU A 346 -2.51 -0.04 -12.11
CA GLU A 346 -3.53 -0.16 -13.16
C GLU A 346 -3.02 -0.90 -14.41
N ALA A 347 -1.71 -0.92 -14.66
CA ALA A 347 -1.10 -1.65 -15.76
C ALA A 347 -1.16 -3.18 -15.57
N VAL A 348 -1.26 -3.66 -14.33
CA VAL A 348 -1.40 -5.10 -14.04
C VAL A 348 -2.74 -5.59 -14.56
N GLN A 349 -2.73 -6.50 -15.52
CA GLN A 349 -3.96 -7.10 -16.04
C GLN A 349 -4.57 -8.04 -15.00
N THR A 350 -5.84 -7.82 -14.65
CA THR A 350 -6.59 -8.75 -13.82
C THR A 350 -6.67 -10.08 -14.55
N LYS A 351 -6.14 -11.17 -13.95
CA LYS A 351 -6.42 -12.52 -14.45
C LYS A 351 -7.94 -12.73 -14.38
N GLN A 352 -8.59 -12.82 -15.55
CA GLN A 352 -9.99 -13.19 -15.67
C GLN A 352 -10.21 -14.64 -15.23
#